data_AF-A0A257WB67-F1
#
_entry.id   AF-A0A257WB67-F1
#
_cell.length_a   1.000
_cell.length_b   1.000
_cell.length_c   1.000
_cell.angle_alpha   90.00
_cell.angle_beta   90.00
_cell.angle_gamma   90.00
#
_symmetry.space_group_name_H-M   'P 1'
#
loop_
_entity.id
_entity.type
_entity.pdbx_description
1 polymer ?
#
loop_
_entity_poly.entity_id
_entity_poly.type
_entity_poly.pdbx_seq_one_letter_code
_entity_poly.pdbx_strand_id
1 'polypeptide(L)'
;MKAPLKAWMIVMLAGTSFAAESSRPLSFVNDIQPILTKAGCNAGVCHAKAITGQRGFRLSVLGFEPEEDYEAIVKQGKGRRVFPPAPEESLLITKGAAIVPHTGGKKLEPGSEDYKMLVRWIAEGMNYTQKDEAKLNGIVVEPGRITMKIKTAQQLKVTARYSDGSSRDVTKLALFEANDRAMAEAGDQGLVKTLDIPGNVAVMVRFGGRVSVCSVSIPLGAPVDSLPPVKNFIDQHVFANLKQIGVPPS
;
A
#
# COMPACT_ATOMS: atom_id res chain seq x y z
N MET A 1 -20.71 -69.28 2.73
CA MET A 1 -20.87 -67.97 3.40
C MET A 1 -19.83 -67.01 2.81
N LYS A 2 -20.25 -65.99 2.04
CA LYS A 2 -19.37 -64.94 1.49
C LYS A 2 -19.91 -63.57 1.93
N ALA A 3 -19.05 -62.75 2.52
CA ALA A 3 -19.36 -61.41 3.05
C ALA A 3 -19.55 -60.36 1.93
N PRO A 4 -20.27 -59.25 2.16
CA PRO A 4 -20.48 -58.23 1.14
C PRO A 4 -19.35 -57.19 1.11
N LEU A 5 -18.95 -56.78 -0.10
CA LEU A 5 -18.05 -55.65 -0.35
C LEU A 5 -18.74 -54.32 0.00
N LYS A 6 -18.05 -53.45 0.75
CA LYS A 6 -18.42 -52.04 0.94
C LYS A 6 -17.75 -51.18 -0.13
N ALA A 7 -18.53 -50.46 -0.93
CA ALA A 7 -18.03 -49.43 -1.84
C ALA A 7 -17.66 -48.16 -1.05
N TRP A 8 -16.46 -47.63 -1.29
CA TRP A 8 -16.03 -46.34 -0.77
C TRP A 8 -16.15 -45.28 -1.88
N MET A 9 -16.99 -44.28 -1.68
CA MET A 9 -17.01 -43.06 -2.50
C MET A 9 -15.81 -42.19 -2.12
N ILE A 10 -14.92 -41.94 -3.06
CA ILE A 10 -13.88 -40.91 -2.94
C ILE A 10 -14.51 -39.58 -3.35
N VAL A 11 -14.70 -38.68 -2.40
CA VAL A 11 -15.02 -37.28 -2.67
C VAL A 11 -13.70 -36.56 -2.97
N MET A 12 -13.47 -36.19 -4.23
CA MET A 12 -12.39 -35.26 -4.58
C MET A 12 -12.79 -33.85 -4.15
N LEU A 13 -12.21 -33.36 -3.04
CA LEU A 13 -12.19 -31.92 -2.78
C LEU A 13 -11.26 -31.25 -3.79
N ALA A 14 -11.83 -30.38 -4.63
CA ALA A 14 -11.06 -29.47 -5.46
C ALA A 14 -10.30 -28.49 -4.54
N GLY A 15 -9.01 -28.75 -4.34
CA GLY A 15 -8.12 -27.83 -3.67
C GLY A 15 -7.95 -26.57 -4.50
N THR A 16 -8.25 -25.41 -3.92
CA THR A 16 -7.84 -24.12 -4.47
C THR A 16 -6.32 -24.10 -4.56
N SER A 17 -5.81 -24.07 -5.79
CA SER A 17 -4.37 -24.04 -6.05
C SER A 17 -3.80 -22.68 -5.61
N PHE A 18 -3.13 -22.64 -4.46
CA PHE A 18 -2.24 -21.56 -4.07
C PHE A 18 -0.84 -21.90 -4.60
N ALA A 19 -0.60 -21.72 -5.90
CA ALA A 19 0.73 -21.83 -6.47
C ALA A 19 0.91 -20.91 -7.68
N ALA A 20 2.00 -20.11 -7.62
CA ALA A 20 2.69 -19.37 -8.67
C ALA A 20 2.22 -17.93 -9.01
N GLU A 21 2.42 -17.00 -8.06
CA GLU A 21 2.57 -15.56 -8.37
C GLU A 21 3.87 -15.24 -9.16
N SER A 22 4.75 -16.24 -9.40
CA SER A 22 6.03 -16.11 -10.10
C SER A 22 5.96 -16.26 -11.63
N SER A 23 4.79 -16.48 -12.22
CA SER A 23 4.70 -16.91 -13.63
C SER A 23 4.56 -15.79 -14.67
N ARG A 24 4.03 -14.62 -14.30
CA ARG A 24 3.85 -13.52 -15.26
C ARG A 24 5.03 -12.54 -15.25
N PRO A 25 5.39 -11.95 -16.41
CA PRO A 25 6.29 -10.81 -16.46
C PRO A 25 5.78 -9.63 -15.62
N LEU A 26 6.71 -8.89 -15.03
CA LEU A 26 6.42 -7.69 -14.25
C LEU A 26 6.15 -6.49 -15.17
N SER A 27 5.29 -5.57 -14.73
CA SER A 27 5.12 -4.27 -15.39
C SER A 27 5.53 -3.13 -14.48
N PHE A 28 5.88 -2.00 -15.09
CA PHE A 28 6.16 -0.80 -14.34
C PHE A 28 4.93 -0.33 -13.56
N VAL A 29 3.78 -0.27 -14.23
CA VAL A 29 2.55 0.31 -13.67
C VAL A 29 2.00 -0.48 -12.49
N ASN A 30 1.85 -1.81 -12.64
CA ASN A 30 1.15 -2.61 -11.63
C ASN A 30 2.06 -3.17 -10.53
N ASP A 31 3.37 -3.28 -10.78
CA ASP A 31 4.28 -3.96 -9.85
C ASP A 31 5.39 -3.06 -9.31
N ILE A 32 5.99 -2.22 -10.15
CA ILE A 32 7.17 -1.44 -9.75
C ILE A 32 6.83 -0.07 -9.18
N GLN A 33 5.90 0.65 -9.80
CA GLN A 33 5.52 1.98 -9.33
C GLN A 33 4.98 1.95 -7.88
N PRO A 34 4.16 0.98 -7.44
CA PRO A 34 3.75 0.88 -6.04
C PRO A 34 4.93 0.71 -5.08
N ILE A 35 5.95 -0.07 -5.45
CA ILE A 35 7.17 -0.25 -4.66
C ILE A 35 7.90 1.09 -4.50
N LEU A 36 8.06 1.86 -5.59
CA LEU A 36 8.71 3.16 -5.55
C LEU A 36 7.96 4.16 -4.67
N THR A 37 6.63 4.13 -4.71
CA THR A 37 5.78 4.96 -3.84
C THR A 37 5.92 4.56 -2.38
N LYS A 38 5.81 3.27 -2.07
CA LYS A 38 5.96 2.75 -0.71
C LYS A 38 7.34 3.06 -0.13
N ALA A 39 8.40 2.93 -0.93
CA ALA A 39 9.76 3.27 -0.55
C ALA A 39 10.01 4.79 -0.39
N GLY A 40 9.02 5.63 -0.74
CA GLY A 40 9.11 7.09 -0.67
C GLY A 40 10.04 7.72 -1.70
N CYS A 41 10.39 7.00 -2.78
CA CYS A 41 11.26 7.51 -3.84
C CYS A 41 10.64 8.75 -4.53
N ASN A 42 9.33 8.71 -4.72
CA ASN A 42 8.52 9.75 -5.35
C ASN A 42 7.75 10.62 -4.33
N ALA A 43 8.27 10.72 -3.10
CA ALA A 43 7.78 11.68 -2.11
C ALA A 43 8.28 13.10 -2.44
N GLY A 44 7.48 14.12 -2.08
CA GLY A 44 7.77 15.53 -2.38
C GLY A 44 9.08 16.07 -1.79
N VAL A 45 9.62 15.39 -0.76
CA VAL A 45 10.90 15.73 -0.14
C VAL A 45 12.12 15.32 -0.97
N CYS A 46 11.98 14.39 -1.93
CA CYS A 46 13.06 13.83 -2.72
C CYS A 46 12.80 13.99 -4.23
N HIS A 47 12.62 12.90 -4.98
CA HIS A 47 12.57 12.99 -6.45
C HIS A 47 11.28 13.61 -6.99
N ALA A 48 10.22 13.70 -6.18
CA ALA A 48 9.03 14.47 -6.53
C ALA A 48 9.05 15.92 -6.03
N LYS A 49 10.24 16.45 -5.71
CA LYS A 49 10.42 17.87 -5.44
C LYS A 49 9.99 18.69 -6.67
N ALA A 50 9.08 19.64 -6.43
CA ALA A 50 8.46 20.44 -7.48
C ALA A 50 9.49 21.05 -8.45
N ILE A 51 9.15 21.01 -9.75
CA ILE A 51 9.88 21.59 -10.89
C ILE A 51 11.24 20.91 -11.19
N THR A 52 12.04 20.59 -10.18
CA THR A 52 13.47 20.27 -10.34
C THR A 52 13.83 18.81 -10.04
N GLY A 53 13.00 18.08 -9.28
CA GLY A 53 13.38 16.78 -8.73
C GLY A 53 14.67 16.87 -7.90
N GLN A 54 15.51 15.83 -7.97
CA GLN A 54 16.84 15.82 -7.37
C GLN A 54 17.91 15.62 -8.43
N ARG A 55 18.75 16.64 -8.65
CA ARG A 55 19.88 16.60 -9.59
C ARG A 55 19.48 16.14 -11.01
N GLY A 56 18.35 16.64 -11.51
CA GLY A 56 17.84 16.29 -12.84
C GLY A 56 17.21 14.89 -12.91
N PHE A 57 16.88 14.28 -11.77
CA PHE A 57 16.00 13.11 -11.70
C PHE A 57 14.70 13.48 -10.99
N ARG A 58 13.63 13.61 -11.78
CA ARG A 58 12.28 13.96 -11.32
C ARG A 58 11.35 12.75 -11.47
N LEU A 59 10.59 12.47 -10.42
CA LEU A 59 9.43 11.58 -10.45
C LEU A 59 8.17 12.42 -10.18
N SER A 60 7.04 11.96 -10.65
CA SER A 60 5.71 12.46 -10.33
C SER A 60 5.42 12.27 -8.83
N VAL A 61 4.65 13.17 -8.22
CA VAL A 61 4.31 13.07 -6.80
C VAL A 61 3.51 11.79 -6.56
N LEU A 62 3.96 10.93 -5.65
CA LEU A 62 3.30 9.68 -5.25
C LEU A 62 2.98 8.70 -6.41
N GLY A 63 3.57 8.90 -7.59
CA GLY A 63 3.33 8.05 -8.75
C GLY A 63 2.02 8.37 -9.47
N PHE A 64 1.57 9.62 -9.50
CA PHE A 64 0.35 9.98 -10.24
C PHE A 64 0.53 9.94 -11.77
N GLU A 65 1.76 10.09 -12.29
CA GLU A 65 2.06 10.06 -13.73
C GLU A 65 3.03 8.90 -14.05
N PRO A 66 2.54 7.65 -14.17
CA PRO A 66 3.39 6.48 -14.37
C PRO A 66 4.24 6.53 -15.65
N GLU A 67 3.72 7.13 -16.72
CA GLU A 67 4.49 7.26 -17.96
C GLU A 67 5.71 8.18 -17.76
N GLU A 68 5.52 9.36 -17.15
CA GLU A 68 6.63 10.27 -16.83
C GLU A 68 7.68 9.62 -15.93
N ASP A 69 7.23 8.89 -14.90
CA ASP A 69 8.12 8.17 -13.98
C ASP A 69 8.96 7.12 -14.71
N TYR A 70 8.31 6.34 -15.58
CA TYR A 70 8.96 5.34 -16.40
C TYR A 70 10.01 5.97 -17.32
N GLU A 71 9.67 7.05 -18.02
CA GLU A 71 10.61 7.74 -18.90
C GLU A 71 11.79 8.32 -18.13
N ALA A 72 11.55 8.89 -16.95
CA ALA A 72 12.59 9.44 -16.09
C ALA A 72 13.59 8.37 -15.61
N ILE A 73 13.08 7.17 -15.32
CA ILE A 73 13.89 6.03 -14.88
C ILE A 73 14.61 5.39 -16.07
N VAL A 74 13.89 5.03 -17.13
CA VAL A 74 14.39 4.14 -18.18
C VAL A 74 15.07 4.90 -19.33
N LYS A 75 14.56 6.08 -19.71
CA LYS A 75 14.99 6.77 -20.94
C LYS A 75 15.91 7.98 -20.65
N GLN A 76 15.56 8.81 -19.68
CA GLN A 76 16.27 10.07 -19.43
C GLN A 76 17.73 9.84 -18.99
N GLY A 77 18.59 10.83 -19.25
CA GLY A 77 20.02 10.73 -18.93
C GLY A 77 20.73 9.62 -19.70
N LYS A 78 20.24 9.30 -20.92
CA LYS A 78 20.73 8.22 -21.79
C LYS A 78 20.63 6.84 -21.14
N GLY A 79 19.55 6.59 -20.41
CA GLY A 79 19.29 5.30 -19.75
C GLY A 79 20.18 4.97 -18.55
N ARG A 80 21.02 5.90 -18.08
CA ARG A 80 22.05 5.66 -17.06
C ARG A 80 21.57 5.12 -15.70
N ARG A 81 20.25 5.07 -15.44
CA ARG A 81 19.68 4.67 -14.14
C ARG A 81 19.38 3.18 -14.05
N VAL A 82 19.28 2.51 -15.20
CA VAL A 82 19.00 1.09 -15.34
C VAL A 82 20.09 0.45 -16.18
N PHE A 83 20.54 -0.73 -15.80
CA PHE A 83 21.60 -1.47 -16.50
C PHE A 83 21.17 -2.93 -16.68
N PRO A 84 20.41 -3.25 -17.74
CA PRO A 84 19.85 -4.60 -17.94
C PRO A 84 20.86 -5.75 -17.98
N PRO A 85 22.09 -5.58 -18.52
CA PRO A 85 23.09 -6.65 -18.48
C PRO A 85 23.58 -7.03 -17.08
N ALA A 86 23.52 -6.10 -16.11
CA ALA A 86 23.78 -6.38 -14.70
C ALA A 86 22.78 -5.59 -13.83
N PRO A 87 21.53 -6.08 -13.70
CA PRO A 87 20.42 -5.34 -13.11
C PRO A 87 20.69 -4.80 -11.69
N GLU A 88 21.42 -5.56 -10.86
CA GLU A 88 21.76 -5.18 -9.49
C GLU A 88 22.73 -3.98 -9.42
N GLU A 89 23.50 -3.73 -10.47
CA GLU A 89 24.42 -2.59 -10.58
C GLU A 89 23.72 -1.30 -11.04
N SER A 90 22.46 -1.39 -11.48
CA SER A 90 21.64 -0.24 -11.88
C SER A 90 21.68 0.85 -10.79
N LEU A 91 21.88 2.12 -11.19
CA LEU A 91 21.91 3.22 -10.21
C LEU A 91 20.59 3.33 -9.42
N LEU A 92 19.45 2.99 -10.03
CA LEU A 92 18.16 2.92 -9.33
C LEU A 92 18.23 1.98 -8.12
N ILE A 93 18.83 0.79 -8.30
CA ILE A 93 18.99 -0.23 -7.29
C ILE A 93 20.03 0.19 -6.26
N THR A 94 21.25 0.51 -6.71
CA THR A 94 22.37 0.78 -5.80
C THR A 94 22.18 2.06 -4.98
N LYS A 95 21.53 3.10 -5.52
CA LYS A 95 21.16 4.31 -4.74
C LYS A 95 20.01 4.02 -3.78
N GLY A 96 18.96 3.33 -4.25
CA GLY A 96 17.82 2.97 -3.40
C GLY A 96 18.25 2.10 -2.22
N ALA A 97 19.15 1.17 -2.45
CA ALA A 97 19.72 0.29 -1.43
C ALA A 97 20.86 0.92 -0.60
N ALA A 98 21.24 2.16 -0.90
CA ALA A 98 22.38 2.86 -0.30
C ALA A 98 23.71 2.07 -0.37
N ILE A 99 23.88 1.18 -1.36
CA ILE A 99 25.14 0.51 -1.69
C ILE A 99 26.15 1.55 -2.17
N VAL A 100 25.67 2.50 -2.97
CA VAL A 100 26.39 3.75 -3.27
C VAL A 100 25.72 4.92 -2.53
N PRO A 101 26.46 5.99 -2.17
CA PRO A 101 25.91 7.07 -1.35
C PRO A 101 24.65 7.70 -1.95
N HIS A 102 23.57 7.76 -1.18
CA HIS A 102 22.30 8.36 -1.57
C HIS A 102 21.83 9.33 -0.48
N THR A 103 21.65 10.61 -0.81
CA THR A 103 21.26 11.65 0.15
C THR A 103 19.90 11.36 0.80
N GLY A 104 18.99 10.68 0.11
CA GLY A 104 17.70 10.25 0.66
C GLY A 104 17.78 9.07 1.65
N GLY A 105 18.99 8.54 1.89
CA GLY A 105 19.22 7.36 2.73
C GLY A 105 18.86 6.05 2.04
N LYS A 106 18.85 4.96 2.83
CA LYS A 106 18.40 3.64 2.39
C LYS A 106 16.87 3.63 2.27
N LYS A 107 16.38 3.34 1.05
CA LYS A 107 14.95 3.23 0.71
C LYS A 107 14.53 1.80 0.38
N LEU A 108 15.48 0.96 0.01
CA LEU A 108 15.28 -0.45 -0.32
C LEU A 108 16.23 -1.28 0.53
N GLU A 109 15.73 -2.35 1.16
CA GLU A 109 16.60 -3.28 1.87
C GLU A 109 17.22 -4.26 0.85
N PRO A 110 18.57 -4.39 0.76
CA PRO A 110 19.20 -5.40 -0.08
C PRO A 110 18.63 -6.80 0.17
N GLY A 111 18.25 -7.50 -0.91
CA GLY A 111 17.71 -8.86 -0.83
C GLY A 111 16.25 -8.98 -0.36
N SER A 112 15.57 -7.88 -0.03
CA SER A 112 14.12 -7.86 0.19
C SER A 112 13.33 -8.25 -1.06
N GLU A 113 12.04 -8.57 -0.88
CA GLU A 113 11.13 -8.87 -1.98
C GLU A 113 11.03 -7.70 -2.97
N ASP A 114 10.81 -6.49 -2.47
CA ASP A 114 10.76 -5.25 -3.27
C ASP A 114 12.04 -5.01 -4.08
N TYR A 115 13.21 -5.22 -3.45
CA TYR A 115 14.51 -5.17 -4.12
C TYR A 115 14.60 -6.18 -5.27
N LYS A 116 14.22 -7.43 -5.01
CA LYS A 116 14.26 -8.52 -6.00
C LYS A 116 13.28 -8.28 -7.14
N MET A 117 12.11 -7.70 -6.87
CA MET A 117 11.13 -7.34 -7.90
C MET A 117 11.67 -6.25 -8.83
N LEU A 118 12.31 -5.21 -8.29
CA LEU A 118 12.95 -4.17 -9.10
C LEU A 118 14.08 -4.74 -9.97
N VAL A 119 14.96 -5.57 -9.38
CA VAL A 119 16.04 -6.27 -10.10
C VAL A 119 15.47 -7.15 -11.22
N ARG A 120 14.44 -7.95 -10.92
CA ARG A 120 13.76 -8.82 -11.89
C ARG A 120 13.14 -8.01 -13.03
N TRP A 121 12.43 -6.92 -12.74
CA TRP A 121 11.83 -6.08 -13.77
C TRP A 121 12.89 -5.49 -14.71
N ILE A 122 14.05 -5.08 -14.18
CA ILE A 122 15.16 -4.61 -15.00
C ILE A 122 15.70 -5.75 -15.89
N ALA A 123 15.86 -6.95 -15.33
CA ALA A 123 16.28 -8.15 -16.06
C ALA A 123 15.30 -8.57 -17.17
N GLU A 124 14.00 -8.36 -16.95
CA GLU A 124 12.92 -8.66 -17.91
C GLU A 124 12.76 -7.59 -19.01
N GLY A 125 13.67 -6.62 -19.09
CA GLY A 125 13.66 -5.59 -20.14
C GLY A 125 12.84 -4.35 -19.78
N MET A 126 12.48 -4.18 -18.50
CA MET A 126 11.82 -2.98 -17.98
C MET A 126 10.50 -2.69 -18.70
N ASN A 127 9.61 -3.67 -18.79
CA ASN A 127 8.32 -3.50 -19.46
C ASN A 127 7.49 -2.39 -18.78
N TYR A 128 6.96 -1.44 -19.56
CA TYR A 128 6.08 -0.41 -19.02
C TYR A 128 4.73 -1.00 -18.59
N THR A 129 4.07 -1.67 -19.53
CA THR A 129 2.84 -2.46 -19.33
C THR A 129 2.99 -3.80 -20.03
N GLN A 130 2.15 -4.77 -19.66
CA GLN A 130 2.00 -6.03 -20.40
C GLN A 130 0.88 -5.93 -21.43
N LYS A 131 0.94 -6.78 -22.47
CA LYS A 131 -0.18 -6.92 -23.41
C LYS A 131 -1.41 -7.41 -22.64
N ASP A 132 -2.56 -6.77 -22.90
CA ASP A 132 -3.84 -7.08 -22.23
C ASP A 132 -3.77 -6.96 -20.70
N GLU A 133 -2.86 -6.13 -20.18
CA GLU A 133 -2.69 -5.93 -18.74
C GLU A 133 -3.96 -5.34 -18.10
N ALA A 134 -4.43 -6.03 -17.05
CA ALA A 134 -5.57 -5.58 -16.28
C ALA A 134 -5.24 -4.25 -15.59
N LYS A 135 -6.12 -3.26 -15.78
CA LYS A 135 -5.98 -1.92 -15.20
C LYS A 135 -6.48 -1.93 -13.77
N LEU A 136 -5.74 -1.31 -12.86
CA LEU A 136 -6.18 -1.13 -11.48
C LEU A 136 -7.40 -0.19 -11.45
N ASN A 137 -8.56 -0.70 -11.03
CA ASN A 137 -9.78 0.09 -10.87
C ASN A 137 -9.83 0.80 -9.51
N GLY A 138 -9.33 0.15 -8.47
CA GLY A 138 -9.36 0.69 -7.11
C GLY A 138 -8.77 -0.26 -6.08
N ILE A 139 -8.72 0.20 -4.84
CA ILE A 139 -8.34 -0.60 -3.67
C ILE A 139 -9.43 -0.54 -2.62
N VAL A 140 -9.55 -1.62 -1.85
CA VAL A 140 -10.42 -1.72 -0.68
C VAL A 140 -9.55 -2.02 0.54
N VAL A 141 -9.80 -1.33 1.64
CA VAL A 141 -9.11 -1.51 2.92
C VAL A 141 -10.09 -2.09 3.92
N GLU A 142 -9.70 -3.19 4.56
CA GLU A 142 -10.52 -3.90 5.52
C GLU A 142 -9.76 -4.08 6.86
N PRO A 143 -10.36 -3.71 8.00
CA PRO A 143 -11.62 -2.96 8.13
C PRO A 143 -11.50 -1.52 7.60
N GLY A 144 -12.56 -1.01 6.97
CA GLY A 144 -12.64 0.40 6.52
C GLY A 144 -13.00 1.38 7.65
N ARG A 145 -13.58 0.88 8.75
CA ARG A 145 -13.82 1.63 9.99
C ARG A 145 -13.66 0.68 11.17
N ILE A 146 -12.99 1.13 12.23
CA ILE A 146 -12.78 0.35 13.45
C ILE A 146 -12.76 1.26 14.68
N THR A 147 -13.24 0.75 15.82
CA THR A 147 -13.01 1.35 17.13
C THR A 147 -11.91 0.57 17.84
N MET A 148 -10.85 1.25 18.28
CA MET A 148 -9.69 0.67 18.95
C MET A 148 -9.48 1.31 20.32
N LYS A 149 -9.01 0.53 21.29
CA LYS A 149 -8.56 1.10 22.58
C LYS A 149 -7.17 1.70 22.42
N ILE A 150 -6.79 2.65 23.28
CA ILE A 150 -5.41 3.14 23.36
C ILE A 150 -4.40 1.99 23.50
N LYS A 151 -3.20 2.17 22.95
CA LYS A 151 -2.09 1.19 23.00
C LYS A 151 -2.44 -0.22 22.50
N THR A 152 -3.38 -0.33 21.56
CA THR A 152 -3.69 -1.59 20.86
C THR A 152 -3.24 -1.55 19.40
N ALA A 153 -3.25 -2.72 18.76
CA ALA A 153 -2.86 -2.88 17.37
C ALA A 153 -3.95 -3.60 16.56
N GLN A 154 -4.10 -3.23 15.29
CA GLN A 154 -5.01 -3.83 14.32
C GLN A 154 -4.29 -4.03 13.00
N GLN A 155 -4.39 -5.22 12.44
CA GLN A 155 -3.94 -5.50 11.08
C GLN A 155 -5.00 -5.05 10.07
N LEU A 156 -4.59 -4.28 9.07
CA LEU A 156 -5.41 -3.97 7.89
C LEU A 156 -5.06 -4.92 6.74
N LYS A 157 -6.05 -5.24 5.92
CA LYS A 157 -5.89 -5.92 4.63
C LYS A 157 -6.20 -4.94 3.51
N VAL A 158 -5.41 -4.96 2.44
CA VAL A 158 -5.61 -4.13 1.26
C VAL A 158 -5.78 -5.03 0.05
N THR A 159 -6.93 -4.91 -0.62
CA THR A 159 -7.25 -5.68 -1.82
C THR A 159 -7.35 -4.75 -3.01
N ALA A 160 -6.51 -4.96 -4.02
CA ALA A 160 -6.61 -4.31 -5.32
C ALA A 160 -7.65 -5.01 -6.20
N ARG A 161 -8.48 -4.25 -6.92
CA ARG A 161 -9.48 -4.74 -7.88
C ARG A 161 -9.11 -4.26 -9.28
N TYR A 162 -9.11 -5.16 -10.25
CA TYR A 162 -8.68 -4.87 -11.62
C TYR A 162 -9.82 -4.92 -12.63
N SER A 163 -9.59 -4.39 -13.83
CA SER A 163 -10.57 -4.26 -14.91
C SER A 163 -11.06 -5.58 -15.51
N ASP A 164 -10.31 -6.66 -15.33
CA ASP A 164 -10.67 -8.02 -15.75
C ASP A 164 -11.51 -8.76 -14.68
N GLY A 165 -11.86 -8.09 -13.58
CA GLY A 165 -12.59 -8.66 -12.45
C GLY A 165 -11.71 -9.39 -11.44
N SER A 166 -10.40 -9.54 -11.71
CA SER A 166 -9.47 -10.15 -10.76
C SER A 166 -9.22 -9.25 -9.54
N SER A 167 -8.71 -9.85 -8.48
CA SER A 167 -8.31 -9.13 -7.26
C SER A 167 -7.01 -9.69 -6.70
N ARG A 168 -6.18 -8.82 -6.10
CA ARG A 168 -4.89 -9.18 -5.50
C ARG A 168 -4.78 -8.61 -4.10
N ASP A 169 -4.25 -9.39 -3.16
CA ASP A 169 -3.82 -8.86 -1.87
C ASP A 169 -2.56 -8.02 -2.09
N VAL A 170 -2.65 -6.72 -1.80
CA VAL A 170 -1.56 -5.76 -1.97
C VAL A 170 -1.16 -5.15 -0.65
N THR A 171 -1.52 -5.76 0.48
CA THR A 171 -1.24 -5.25 1.83
C THR A 171 0.24 -4.93 2.01
N LYS A 172 1.12 -5.82 1.53
CA LYS A 172 2.57 -5.64 1.62
C LYS A 172 3.12 -4.59 0.66
N LEU A 173 2.39 -4.18 -0.37
CA LEU A 173 2.83 -3.18 -1.35
C LEU A 173 2.19 -1.81 -1.12
N ALA A 174 1.18 -1.75 -0.27
CA ALA A 174 0.49 -0.51 0.06
C ALA A 174 1.33 0.38 0.99
N LEU A 175 1.17 1.69 0.81
CA LEU A 175 1.68 2.70 1.72
C LEU A 175 0.56 3.07 2.70
N PHE A 176 0.88 3.07 4.00
CA PHE A 176 -0.06 3.43 5.07
C PHE A 176 0.44 4.68 5.80
N GLU A 177 -0.44 5.66 5.96
CA GLU A 177 -0.11 6.92 6.63
C GLU A 177 -1.26 7.36 7.53
N ALA A 178 -1.01 7.44 8.84
CA ALA A 178 -1.92 8.12 9.75
C ALA A 178 -1.83 9.64 9.53
N ASN A 179 -2.99 10.31 9.47
CA ASN A 179 -3.04 11.76 9.36
C ASN A 179 -2.58 12.49 10.64
N ASP A 180 -2.66 11.81 11.79
CA ASP A 180 -2.09 12.26 13.06
C ASP A 180 -1.25 11.14 13.70
N ARG A 181 0.07 11.31 13.63
CA ARG A 181 1.05 10.34 14.17
C ARG A 181 1.16 10.38 15.69
N ALA A 182 0.64 11.41 16.36
CA ALA A 182 0.57 11.44 17.82
C ALA A 182 -0.60 10.56 18.34
N MET A 183 -1.59 10.27 17.49
CA MET A 183 -2.71 9.38 17.83
C MET A 183 -2.48 7.94 17.40
N ALA A 184 -1.94 7.72 16.20
CA ALA A 184 -1.68 6.37 15.70
C ALA A 184 -0.52 6.31 14.72
N GLU A 185 0.15 5.17 14.69
CA GLU A 185 1.15 4.82 13.70
C GLU A 185 0.61 3.71 12.79
N ALA A 186 1.00 3.71 11.52
CA ALA A 186 0.70 2.62 10.60
C ALA A 186 2.00 2.14 9.97
N GLY A 187 2.34 0.88 10.20
CA GLY A 187 3.58 0.29 9.68
C GLY A 187 3.45 -0.19 8.24
N ASP A 188 4.59 -0.44 7.60
CA ASP A 188 4.75 -0.85 6.19
C ASP A 188 4.13 -2.20 5.82
N GLN A 189 3.56 -2.92 6.79
CA GLN A 189 2.86 -4.20 6.62
C GLN A 189 1.36 -4.07 6.90
N GLY A 190 0.83 -2.85 7.09
CA GLY A 190 -0.58 -2.60 7.38
C GLY A 190 -0.98 -2.77 8.85
N LEU A 191 -0.02 -2.88 9.77
CA LEU A 191 -0.29 -2.93 11.21
C LEU A 191 -0.45 -1.51 11.75
N VAL A 192 -1.68 -1.14 12.11
CA VAL A 192 -2.02 0.13 12.76
C VAL A 192 -1.90 -0.04 14.27
N LYS A 193 -1.23 0.91 14.94
CA LYS A 193 -1.09 0.97 16.39
C LYS A 193 -1.61 2.30 16.90
N THR A 194 -2.57 2.26 17.81
CA THR A 194 -3.01 3.46 18.53
C THR A 194 -2.04 3.80 19.65
N LEU A 195 -1.83 5.07 19.92
CA LEU A 195 -1.00 5.57 21.01
C LEU A 195 -1.86 5.90 22.23
N ASP A 196 -1.63 7.03 22.88
CA ASP A 196 -2.25 7.45 24.14
C ASP A 196 -3.26 8.61 24.01
N ILE A 197 -3.40 9.19 22.82
CA ILE A 197 -4.35 10.28 22.55
C ILE A 197 -5.68 9.71 22.01
N PRO A 198 -6.83 9.98 22.66
CA PRO A 198 -8.15 9.59 22.18
C PRO A 198 -8.67 10.54 21.09
N GLY A 199 -9.66 10.10 20.33
CA GLY A 199 -10.32 10.86 19.27
C GLY A 199 -10.50 10.04 17.99
N ASN A 200 -10.55 10.70 16.82
CA ASN A 200 -10.62 10.02 15.53
C ASN A 200 -9.35 10.28 14.73
N VAL A 201 -8.78 9.21 14.18
CA VAL A 201 -7.62 9.26 13.29
C VAL A 201 -7.94 8.49 12.00
N ALA A 202 -7.48 9.01 10.87
CA ALA A 202 -7.65 8.38 9.57
C ALA A 202 -6.31 7.78 9.13
N VAL A 203 -6.31 6.50 8.81
CA VAL A 203 -5.17 5.83 8.16
C VAL A 203 -5.44 5.83 6.66
N MET A 204 -4.73 6.69 5.95
CA MET A 204 -4.74 6.73 4.50
C MET A 204 -3.91 5.58 3.94
N VAL A 205 -4.45 4.89 2.94
CA VAL A 205 -3.81 3.75 2.29
C VAL A 205 -3.72 4.02 0.80
N ARG A 206 -2.52 3.84 0.23
CA ARG A 206 -2.23 4.13 -1.18
C ARG A 206 -1.61 2.92 -1.88
N PHE A 207 -2.03 2.68 -3.12
CA PHE A 207 -1.46 1.65 -3.99
C PHE A 207 -1.77 1.98 -5.45
N GLY A 208 -0.76 2.00 -6.32
CA GLY A 208 -0.93 2.23 -7.77
C GLY A 208 -1.73 3.48 -8.13
N GLY A 209 -1.47 4.61 -7.47
CA GLY A 209 -2.20 5.87 -7.67
C GLY A 209 -3.64 5.90 -7.09
N ARG A 210 -4.12 4.79 -6.52
CA ARG A 210 -5.43 4.70 -5.85
C ARG A 210 -5.28 4.96 -4.35
N VAL A 211 -6.36 5.47 -3.76
CA VAL A 211 -6.43 5.81 -2.34
C VAL A 211 -7.68 5.19 -1.73
N SER A 212 -7.54 4.66 -0.51
CA SER A 212 -8.65 4.29 0.37
C SER A 212 -8.28 4.68 1.80
N VAL A 213 -9.22 4.63 2.73
CA VAL A 213 -9.02 5.07 4.11
C VAL A 213 -9.58 4.04 5.08
N CYS A 214 -8.88 3.80 6.17
CA CYS A 214 -9.42 3.20 7.38
C CYS A 214 -9.68 4.29 8.43
N SER A 215 -10.92 4.46 8.86
CA SER A 215 -11.28 5.37 9.95
C SER A 215 -11.15 4.67 11.30
N VAL A 216 -10.28 5.16 12.17
CA VAL A 216 -10.05 4.62 13.50
C VAL A 216 -10.62 5.57 14.55
N SER A 217 -11.55 5.08 15.37
CA SER A 217 -12.05 5.78 16.54
C SER A 217 -11.37 5.24 17.79
N ILE A 218 -10.78 6.13 18.59
CA ILE A 218 -10.07 5.83 19.84
C ILE A 218 -10.87 6.46 20.98
N PRO A 219 -11.74 5.71 21.67
CA PRO A 219 -12.59 6.30 22.69
C PRO A 219 -11.79 6.81 23.90
N LEU A 220 -12.16 7.99 24.40
CA LEU A 220 -11.76 8.47 25.72
C LEU A 220 -12.40 7.60 26.82
N GLY A 221 -13.62 7.13 26.56
CA GLY A 221 -14.38 6.26 27.47
C GLY A 221 -15.20 7.01 28.51
N ALA A 222 -15.38 8.33 28.40
CA ALA A 222 -16.30 9.07 29.27
C ALA A 222 -17.76 8.83 28.82
N PRO A 223 -18.71 8.68 29.76
CA PRO A 223 -20.12 8.58 29.42
C PRO A 223 -20.62 9.88 28.79
N VAL A 224 -21.44 9.76 27.74
CA VAL A 224 -22.04 10.88 27.02
C VAL A 224 -23.56 10.81 27.22
N ASP A 225 -23.98 11.10 28.45
CA ASP A 225 -25.36 10.88 28.91
C ASP A 225 -26.30 12.04 28.57
N SER A 226 -25.76 13.26 28.44
CA SER A 226 -26.53 14.46 28.15
C SER A 226 -26.05 15.10 26.85
N LEU A 227 -26.93 15.11 25.85
CA LEU A 227 -26.71 15.79 24.58
C LEU A 227 -27.84 16.82 24.37
N PRO A 228 -27.54 17.99 23.79
CA PRO A 228 -28.58 18.95 23.44
C PRO A 228 -29.51 18.38 22.36
N PRO A 229 -30.71 18.96 22.18
CA PRO A 229 -31.61 18.56 21.10
C PRO A 229 -30.94 18.70 19.73
N VAL A 230 -31.13 17.69 18.87
CA VAL A 230 -30.73 17.73 17.47
C VAL A 230 -31.52 18.81 16.74
N LYS A 231 -30.85 19.80 16.15
CA LYS A 231 -31.49 20.87 15.37
C LYS A 231 -31.37 20.64 13.86
N ASN A 232 -30.37 19.90 13.41
CA ASN A 232 -30.13 19.63 11.99
C ASN A 232 -29.40 18.29 11.78
N PHE A 233 -29.11 17.95 10.52
CA PHE A 233 -28.42 16.70 10.18
C PHE A 233 -26.95 16.66 10.62
N ILE A 234 -26.28 17.82 10.75
CA ILE A 234 -24.90 17.91 11.24
C ILE A 234 -24.87 17.49 12.71
N ASP A 235 -25.82 17.96 13.52
CA ASP A 235 -25.93 17.59 14.94
C ASP A 235 -26.08 16.08 15.11
N GLN A 236 -26.82 15.41 14.21
CA GLN A 236 -26.95 13.94 14.24
C GLN A 236 -25.59 13.25 14.11
N HIS A 237 -24.77 13.70 13.15
CA HIS A 237 -23.43 13.13 12.92
C HIS A 237 -22.46 13.49 14.04
N VAL A 238 -22.48 14.72 14.54
CA VAL A 238 -21.63 15.16 15.66
C VAL A 238 -21.96 14.37 16.91
N PHE A 239 -23.23 14.22 17.27
CA PHE A 239 -23.63 13.52 18.49
C PHE A 239 -23.38 12.02 18.39
N ALA A 240 -23.60 11.40 17.23
CA ALA A 240 -23.22 10.01 16.99
C ALA A 240 -21.72 9.81 17.18
N ASN A 241 -20.90 10.75 16.66
CA ASN A 241 -19.46 10.71 16.82
C ASN A 241 -19.04 10.89 18.29
N LEU A 242 -19.54 11.91 18.98
CA LEU A 242 -19.26 12.18 20.40
C LEU A 242 -19.54 10.95 21.28
N LYS A 243 -20.69 10.28 21.06
CA LYS A 243 -21.01 9.01 21.72
C LYS A 243 -19.99 7.92 21.39
N GLN A 244 -19.61 7.79 20.12
CA GLN A 244 -18.65 6.76 19.68
C GLN A 244 -17.26 6.94 20.31
N ILE A 245 -16.78 8.18 20.43
CA ILE A 245 -15.48 8.48 21.04
C ILE A 245 -15.56 8.74 22.55
N GLY A 246 -16.74 8.73 23.14
CA GLY A 246 -16.95 8.98 24.57
C GLY A 246 -16.46 10.36 25.00
N VAL A 247 -16.80 11.41 24.24
CA VAL A 247 -16.46 12.81 24.54
C VAL A 247 -17.76 13.59 24.78
N PRO A 248 -17.97 14.18 25.97
CA PRO A 248 -19.17 14.98 26.22
C PRO A 248 -19.15 16.29 25.42
N PRO A 249 -20.32 16.84 25.05
CA PRO A 249 -20.40 18.14 24.39
C PRO A 249 -19.93 19.25 25.35
N SER A 250 -19.20 20.24 24.82
CA SER A 250 -18.76 21.45 25.54
C SER A 250 -19.77 22.59 25.44
#